data_AF-A0A966G654-F1
#
_entry.id   AF-A0A966G654-F1
#
_cell.length_a   1.000
_cell.length_b   1.000
_cell.length_c   1.000
_cell.angle_alpha   90.00
_cell.angle_beta   90.00
_cell.angle_gamma   90.00
#
_symmetry.space_group_name_H-M   'P 1'
#
loop_
_entity.id
_entity.type
_entity.pdbx_description
1 polymer ?
#
loop_
_entity_poly.entity_id
_entity_poly.type
_entity_poly.pdbx_seq_one_letter_code
_entity_poly.pdbx_strand_id
1 'polypeptide(L)'
;MNKKITKIVYTDEPIKLGKTVVAKDFLPPPEALVFKQDTKKVTLSLTSESIIFFKQQAKKHDVKYQVMIRNLLDKYTRSLSPATS
;
A
#
# COMPACT_ATOMS: atom_id res chain seq x y z
N MET A 1 -21.49 -28.07 -10.44
CA MET A 1 -20.39 -28.61 -9.58
C MET A 1 -20.50 -27.95 -8.22
N ASN A 2 -20.95 -28.68 -7.21
CA ASN A 2 -21.34 -28.11 -5.91
C ASN A 2 -20.12 -28.14 -4.96
N LYS A 3 -19.66 -26.96 -4.52
CA LYS A 3 -18.49 -26.82 -3.65
C LYS A 3 -18.89 -27.19 -2.22
N LYS A 4 -18.41 -28.32 -1.70
CA LYS A 4 -18.60 -28.74 -0.31
C LYS A 4 -17.81 -27.79 0.60
N ILE A 5 -18.48 -27.05 1.49
CA ILE A 5 -17.84 -26.21 2.50
C ILE A 5 -17.56 -27.09 3.72
N THR A 6 -16.29 -27.45 3.94
CA THR A 6 -15.87 -28.20 5.14
C THR A 6 -15.71 -27.23 6.31
N LYS A 7 -16.56 -27.38 7.33
CA LYS A 7 -16.52 -26.61 8.56
C LYS A 7 -15.25 -26.99 9.34
N ILE A 8 -14.39 -26.02 9.59
CA ILE A 8 -13.17 -26.21 10.38
C ILE A 8 -13.62 -26.46 11.83
N VAL A 9 -13.25 -27.61 12.39
CA VAL A 9 -13.53 -27.96 13.78
C VAL A 9 -12.22 -27.80 14.54
N TYR A 10 -12.20 -26.85 15.47
CA TYR A 10 -11.07 -26.61 16.34
C TYR A 10 -11.21 -27.50 17.59
N THR A 11 -10.14 -28.19 17.95
CA THR A 11 -10.00 -28.94 19.21
C THR A 11 -9.27 -28.08 20.22
N ASP A 12 -9.76 -28.03 21.47
CA ASP A 12 -9.14 -27.30 22.59
C ASP A 12 -7.88 -28.03 23.11
N GLU A 13 -6.92 -28.27 22.21
CA GLU A 13 -5.66 -28.89 22.58
C GLU A 13 -4.80 -27.88 23.35
N PRO A 14 -4.15 -28.29 24.46
CA PRO A 14 -3.26 -27.41 25.19
C PRO A 14 -2.12 -26.98 24.26
N ILE A 15 -2.00 -25.67 24.05
CA ILE A 15 -1.04 -25.10 23.12
C ILE A 15 0.36 -25.51 23.57
N LYS A 16 1.04 -26.38 22.80
CA LYS A 16 2.45 -26.73 23.02
C LYS A 16 3.34 -25.57 22.56
N LEU A 17 3.33 -24.49 23.33
CA LEU A 17 4.26 -23.38 23.18
C LEU A 17 5.67 -23.90 23.50
N GLY A 18 6.54 -24.03 22.48
CA GLY A 18 7.97 -24.05 22.70
C GLY A 18 8.42 -22.78 23.46
N LYS A 19 9.68 -22.71 23.92
CA LYS A 19 10.23 -21.56 24.66
C LYS A 19 9.70 -20.24 24.10
N THR A 20 8.77 -19.61 24.81
CA THR A 20 8.18 -18.34 24.41
C THR A 20 9.22 -17.26 24.53
N VAL A 21 9.78 -16.84 23.40
CA VAL A 21 10.46 -15.55 23.33
C VAL A 21 9.33 -14.53 23.40
N VAL A 22 9.18 -13.87 24.56
CA VAL A 22 8.25 -12.75 24.71
C VAL A 22 8.72 -11.68 23.74
N ALA A 23 8.10 -11.62 22.58
CA ALA A 23 8.23 -10.49 21.69
C ALA A 23 7.71 -9.28 22.47
N LYS A 24 8.58 -8.29 22.72
CA LYS A 24 8.10 -6.96 23.13
C LYS A 24 7.10 -6.52 22.07
N ASP A 25 5.99 -5.93 22.45
CA ASP A 25 4.97 -5.49 21.51
C ASP A 25 5.62 -4.60 20.42
N PHE A 26 5.91 -5.20 19.26
CA PHE A 26 6.69 -4.58 18.18
C PHE A 26 5.79 -3.86 17.18
N LEU A 27 4.49 -3.81 17.47
CA LEU A 27 3.55 -3.03 16.69
C LEU A 27 3.74 -1.57 17.10
N PRO A 28 4.30 -0.72 16.22
CA PRO A 28 4.29 0.70 16.47
C PRO A 28 2.82 1.14 16.58
N PRO A 29 2.52 2.17 17.40
CA PRO A 29 1.16 2.66 17.55
C PRO A 29 0.55 2.97 16.17
N PRO A 30 -0.77 2.83 15.99
CA PRO A 30 -1.44 3.03 14.69
C PRO A 30 -1.03 4.31 13.97
N GLU A 31 -0.77 5.38 14.72
CA GLU A 31 -0.31 6.68 14.23
C GLU A 31 1.08 6.63 13.59
N ALA A 32 1.95 5.74 14.07
CA ALA A 32 3.29 5.48 13.54
C ALA A 32 3.30 4.42 12.42
N LEU A 33 2.19 3.68 12.22
CA LEU A 33 1.99 2.85 11.03
C LEU A 33 1.60 3.69 9.80
N VAL A 34 1.04 4.89 10.02
CA VAL A 34 0.69 5.81 8.93
C VAL A 34 1.92 6.60 8.53
N PHE A 35 2.64 6.12 7.51
CA PHE A 35 3.63 6.92 6.78
C PHE A 35 2.95 8.10 6.09
N LYS A 36 2.73 9.20 6.82
CA LYS A 36 2.29 10.47 6.24
C LYS A 36 3.47 11.08 5.50
N GLN A 37 3.46 10.98 4.18
CA GLN A 37 4.43 11.67 3.34
C GLN A 37 4.12 13.17 3.34
N ASP A 38 5.12 13.99 3.67
CA ASP A 38 5.03 15.44 3.58
C ASP A 38 4.74 15.87 2.13
N THR A 39 3.48 16.14 1.84
CA THR A 39 3.01 16.47 0.50
C THR A 39 2.76 17.97 0.39
N LYS A 40 3.50 18.65 -0.49
CA LYS A 40 3.23 20.05 -0.85
C LYS A 40 2.28 20.11 -2.04
N LYS A 41 1.22 20.94 -1.95
CA LYS A 41 0.29 21.16 -3.07
C LYS A 41 0.95 22.08 -4.09
N VAL A 42 0.94 21.66 -5.35
CA VAL A 42 1.41 22.44 -6.50
C VAL A 42 0.32 22.46 -7.57
N THR A 43 0.30 23.51 -8.38
CA THR A 43 -0.58 23.62 -9.56
C THR A 43 0.27 23.39 -10.81
N LEU A 44 -0.10 22.40 -11.63
CA LEU A 44 0.60 22.03 -12.86
C LEU A 44 -0.43 21.84 -13.97
N SER A 45 -0.15 22.39 -15.15
CA SER A 45 -0.95 22.13 -16.36
C SER A 45 -0.48 20.84 -17.03
N LEU A 46 -1.43 19.94 -17.32
CA LEU A 46 -1.19 18.69 -18.05
C LEU A 46 -2.03 18.69 -19.33
N THR A 47 -1.57 17.95 -20.34
CA THR A 47 -2.36 17.78 -21.57
C THR A 47 -3.64 16.98 -21.30
N SER A 48 -4.71 17.29 -22.05
CA SER A 48 -5.98 16.56 -21.95
C SER A 48 -5.80 15.05 -22.18
N GLU A 49 -4.95 14.69 -23.13
CA GLU A 49 -4.63 13.31 -23.47
C GLU A 49 -4.00 12.55 -22.30
N SER A 50 -3.05 13.18 -21.60
CA SER A 50 -2.43 12.59 -20.39
C SER A 50 -3.48 12.36 -19.30
N ILE A 51 -4.37 13.33 -19.07
CA ILE A 51 -5.43 13.21 -18.05
C ILE A 51 -6.37 12.05 -18.39
N ILE A 52 -6.76 11.91 -19.67
CA ILE A 52 -7.62 10.82 -20.13
C ILE A 52 -6.94 9.47 -19.88
N PHE A 53 -5.67 9.32 -20.24
CA PHE A 53 -4.90 8.11 -19.99
C PHE A 53 -4.90 7.72 -18.50
N PHE A 54 -4.56 8.64 -17.61
CA PHE A 54 -4.53 8.34 -16.18
C PHE A 54 -5.90 8.04 -15.60
N LYS A 55 -6.97 8.70 -16.07
CA LYS A 55 -8.35 8.37 -15.64
C LYS A 55 -8.76 6.96 -16.04
N GLN A 56 -8.38 6.50 -17.23
CA GLN A 56 -8.68 5.14 -17.68
C GLN A 56 -7.92 4.10 -16.87
N GLN A 57 -6.63 4.33 -16.58
CA GLN A 57 -5.83 3.41 -15.76
C GLN A 57 -6.31 3.39 -14.31
N ALA A 58 -6.63 4.56 -13.74
CA ALA A 58 -7.20 4.70 -12.41
C ALA A 58 -8.46 3.84 -12.22
N LYS A 59 -9.37 3.85 -13.19
CA LYS A 59 -10.58 3.03 -13.18
C LYS A 59 -10.28 1.52 -13.22
N LYS A 60 -9.25 1.09 -13.94
CA LYS A 60 -8.85 -0.33 -14.04
C LYS A 60 -8.25 -0.86 -12.75
N HIS A 61 -7.51 0.00 -12.02
CA HIS A 61 -6.76 -0.39 -10.83
C HIS A 61 -7.43 0.02 -9.51
N ASP A 62 -8.64 0.59 -9.57
CA ASP A 62 -9.39 1.10 -8.42
C ASP A 62 -8.58 2.07 -7.53
N VAL A 63 -7.88 3.01 -8.19
CA VAL A 63 -7.09 4.05 -7.51
C VAL A 63 -7.42 5.42 -8.06
N LYS A 64 -7.12 6.48 -7.30
CA LYS A 64 -7.29 7.86 -7.78
C LYS A 64 -6.20 8.21 -8.81
N TYR A 65 -6.58 8.81 -9.94
CA TYR A 65 -5.63 9.17 -11.01
C TYR A 65 -4.51 10.12 -10.53
N GLN A 66 -4.77 10.97 -9.53
CA GLN A 66 -3.75 11.83 -8.93
C GLN A 66 -2.62 11.03 -8.25
N VAL A 67 -2.93 9.86 -7.68
CA VAL A 67 -1.93 8.97 -7.07
C VAL A 67 -1.00 8.42 -8.13
N MET A 68 -1.53 8.05 -9.30
CA MET A 68 -0.72 7.59 -10.42
C MET A 68 0.22 8.68 -10.93
N ILE A 69 -0.26 9.92 -11.06
CA ILE A 69 0.56 11.06 -11.47
C ILE A 69 1.68 11.31 -10.45
N ARG A 70 1.36 11.33 -9.15
CA ARG A 70 2.37 11.50 -8.09
C ARG A 70 3.44 10.43 -8.15
N ASN A 71 3.04 9.16 -8.22
CA ASN A 71 3.96 8.03 -8.26
C ASN A 71 4.85 8.04 -9.51
N LEU A 72 4.34 8.54 -10.64
CA LEU A 72 5.16 8.70 -11.84
C LEU A 72 6.25 9.74 -11.62
N LEU A 73 5.91 10.90 -11.05
CA LEU A 73 6.88 11.94 -10.73
C LEU A 73 7.93 11.46 -9.73
N ASP A 74 7.51 10.76 -8.67
CA ASP A 74 8.42 10.22 -7.65
C ASP A 74 9.38 9.17 -8.24
N LYS A 75 8.91 8.33 -9.17
CA LYS A 75 9.76 7.36 -9.88
C LYS A 75 10.73 8.06 -10.82
N TYR A 76 10.25 9.07 -11.55
CA TYR A 76 11.08 9.84 -12.48
C TYR A 76 12.21 10.55 -11.73
N THR A 77 11.91 11.27 -10.65
CA THR A 77 12.94 11.95 -9.83
C THR A 77 13.94 10.97 -9.24
N ARG A 78 13.48 9.82 -8.72
CA ARG A 78 14.37 8.76 -8.21
C ARG A 78 15.29 8.19 -9.29
N SER A 79 14.81 8.08 -10.53
CA SER A 79 15.63 7.59 -11.64
C SER A 79 16.68 8.60 -12.10
N LEU A 80 16.38 9.91 -11.99
CA LEU A 80 17.32 10.97 -12.37
C LEU A 80 18.33 11.30 -11.27
N SER A 81 17.97 11.12 -10.00
CA SER A 81 18.86 11.32 -8.85
C SER A 81 19.01 10.00 -8.09
N PRO A 82 20.00 9.15 -8.43
CA PRO A 82 20.39 8.05 -7.58
C PRO A 82 21.02 8.65 -6.31
N ALA A 83 20.19 8.86 -5.28
CA ALA A 83 20.58 9.27 -3.93
C ALA A 83 21.46 10.54 -3.85
N THR A 84 20.84 11.67 -3.51
CA THR A 84 21.53 12.66 -2.68
C THR A 84 20.99 12.53 -1.26
N SER A 85 21.89 12.03 -0.40
CA SER A 85 21.83 11.91 1.08
C SER A 85 21.09 10.70 1.65
#